data_AF-A0A261Q561-F1
#
_entry.id   AF-A0A261Q561-F1
#
_cell.length_a   1.000
_cell.length_b   1.000
_cell.length_c   1.000
_cell.angle_alpha   90.00
_cell.angle_beta   90.00
_cell.angle_gamma   90.00
#
_symmetry.space_group_name_H-M   'P 1'
#
loop_
_entity.id
_entity.type
_entity.pdbx_description
1 polymer ?
#
loop_
_entity_poly.entity_id
_entity_poly.type
_entity_poly.pdbx_seq_one_letter_code
_entity_poly.pdbx_strand_id
1 'polypeptide(L)'
;MNSSLSTDTVQLGQPAQKLKSYEIERVDEETGALVTESKFLYLEGHPREYRFNGQNGQFNLYGERILTDSIGKPITEFSFQPIAYRIFEDTLFTRSEREVWAEFFFIDADHCVASLMFNNTSVSELYRMMQPVFYERKTLCDLIITIKPEKVTSKMDSGKSWYIARFSYRSGEIENVRQYRDFARDHHL
;
A
#
# COMPACT_ATOMS: atom_id res chain seq x y z
N MET A 1 -0.97 -72.82 15.30
CA MET A 1 -1.26 -71.82 14.24
C MET A 1 -2.24 -70.81 14.80
N ASN A 2 -1.83 -69.54 14.74
CA ASN A 2 -2.60 -68.30 14.62
C ASN A 2 -2.19 -67.26 15.65
N SER A 3 -1.16 -66.48 15.27
CA SER A 3 -0.86 -65.19 15.84
C SER A 3 -1.89 -64.18 15.33
N SER A 4 -2.50 -63.44 16.23
CA SER A 4 -3.35 -62.30 15.92
C SER A 4 -2.46 -61.07 15.77
N LEU A 5 -2.23 -60.66 14.52
CA LEU A 5 -1.60 -59.39 14.18
C LEU A 5 -2.59 -58.26 14.48
N SER A 6 -2.25 -57.42 15.45
CA SER A 6 -2.88 -56.11 15.65
C SER A 6 -2.38 -55.17 14.55
N THR A 7 -3.28 -54.77 13.66
CA THR A 7 -3.01 -53.76 12.64
C THR A 7 -3.03 -52.38 13.30
N ASP A 8 -1.84 -51.85 13.59
CA ASP A 8 -1.66 -50.44 13.92
C ASP A 8 -2.12 -49.59 12.74
N THR A 9 -3.28 -48.97 12.93
CA THR A 9 -3.81 -48.00 11.97
C THR A 9 -3.02 -46.71 12.17
N VAL A 10 -2.04 -46.47 11.30
CA VAL A 10 -1.33 -45.19 11.21
C VAL A 10 -2.35 -44.11 10.93
N GLN A 11 -2.66 -43.27 11.93
CA GLN A 11 -3.39 -42.03 11.70
C GLN A 11 -2.52 -41.15 10.80
N LEU A 12 -2.91 -40.97 9.53
CA LEU A 12 -2.37 -39.92 8.70
C LEU A 12 -2.64 -38.59 9.41
N GLY A 13 -1.58 -37.92 9.86
CA GLY A 13 -1.66 -36.57 10.40
C GLY A 13 -2.34 -35.65 9.40
N GLN A 14 -3.26 -34.80 9.89
CA GLN A 14 -3.87 -33.76 9.08
C GLN A 14 -2.76 -32.94 8.40
N PRO A 15 -2.89 -32.57 7.12
CA PRO A 15 -1.89 -31.75 6.45
C PRO A 15 -1.74 -30.45 7.24
N ALA A 16 -0.51 -30.14 7.67
CA ALA A 16 -0.19 -28.87 8.32
C ALA A 16 -0.71 -27.73 7.44
N GLN A 17 -1.61 -26.90 7.97
CA GLN A 17 -2.18 -25.79 7.24
C GLN A 17 -1.04 -24.87 6.79
N LYS A 18 -0.83 -24.78 5.48
CA LYS A 18 0.24 -23.97 4.92
C LYS A 18 -0.07 -22.49 5.22
N LEU A 19 0.84 -21.83 5.94
CA LEU A 19 0.76 -20.39 6.21
C LEU A 19 0.55 -19.61 4.91
N LYS A 20 -0.30 -18.58 4.98
CA LYS A 20 -0.42 -17.62 3.89
C LYS A 20 0.89 -16.85 3.75
N SER A 21 1.14 -16.29 2.57
CA SER A 21 2.39 -15.58 2.24
C SER A 21 2.64 -14.36 3.14
N TYR A 22 1.59 -13.79 3.72
CA TYR A 22 1.63 -12.66 4.66
C TYR A 22 1.54 -13.07 6.13
N GLU A 23 1.50 -14.36 6.47
CA GLU A 23 1.45 -14.84 7.85
C GLU A 23 2.83 -15.24 8.36
N ILE A 24 3.01 -15.15 9.69
CA ILE A 24 4.15 -15.69 10.45
C ILE A 24 3.64 -16.47 11.65
N GLU A 25 4.49 -17.34 12.17
CA GLU A 25 4.29 -17.97 13.48
C GLU A 25 5.12 -17.24 14.53
N ARG A 26 4.52 -16.98 15.69
CA ARG A 26 5.19 -16.47 16.89
C ARG A 26 4.82 -17.37 18.06
N VAL A 27 5.69 -17.44 19.07
CA VAL A 27 5.32 -18.02 20.37
C VAL A 27 4.70 -16.91 21.20
N ASP A 28 3.50 -17.15 21.70
CA ASP A 28 2.83 -16.29 22.66
C ASP A 28 3.58 -16.35 24.00
N GLU A 29 4.04 -15.19 24.51
CA GLU A 29 4.92 -15.13 25.68
C GLU A 29 4.21 -15.49 26.99
N GLU A 30 2.88 -15.33 27.07
CA GLU A 30 2.10 -15.61 28.28
C GLU A 30 1.71 -17.09 28.37
N THR A 31 1.32 -17.67 27.23
CA THR A 31 0.77 -19.03 27.16
C THR A 31 1.78 -20.08 26.67
N GLY A 32 2.86 -19.65 26.02
CA GLY A 32 3.83 -20.52 25.35
C GLY A 32 3.29 -21.21 24.09
N ALA A 33 2.08 -20.86 23.63
CA ALA A 33 1.47 -21.45 22.45
C ALA A 33 2.04 -20.86 21.16
N LEU A 34 2.12 -21.68 20.11
CA LEU A 34 2.40 -21.19 18.76
C LEU A 34 1.14 -20.49 18.23
N VAL A 35 1.26 -19.22 17.86
CA VAL A 35 0.18 -18.41 17.26
C VAL A 35 0.57 -17.99 15.85
N THR A 36 -0.41 -18.00 14.95
CA THR A 36 -0.27 -17.47 13.59
C THR A 36 -0.77 -16.03 13.58
N GLU A 37 0.06 -15.10 13.12
CA GLU A 37 -0.31 -13.69 12.98
C GLU A 37 0.06 -13.12 11.61
N SER A 38 -0.63 -12.04 11.22
CA SER A 38 -0.31 -11.29 10.01
C SER A 38 1.00 -10.51 10.19
N LYS A 39 1.82 -10.46 9.14
CA LYS A 39 2.98 -9.57 9.03
C LYS A 39 2.59 -8.10 9.01
N PHE A 40 1.33 -7.79 8.65
CA PHE A 40 0.84 -6.44 8.49
C PHE A 40 -0.29 -6.15 9.46
N LEU A 41 -0.18 -5.00 10.11
CA LEU A 41 -1.23 -4.48 10.98
C LEU A 41 -2.22 -3.66 10.15
N TYR A 42 -3.50 -4.03 10.23
CA TYR A 42 -4.57 -3.31 9.55
C TYR A 42 -5.81 -3.25 10.42
N LEU A 43 -6.25 -2.04 10.75
CA LEU A 43 -7.60 -1.80 11.24
C LEU A 43 -8.49 -1.65 10.02
N GLU A 44 -9.29 -2.67 9.72
CA GLU A 44 -10.09 -2.75 8.49
C GLU A 44 -10.98 -1.50 8.31
N GLY A 45 -10.90 -0.87 7.14
CA GLY A 45 -11.59 0.39 6.83
C GLY A 45 -10.92 1.66 7.37
N HIS A 46 -9.87 1.52 8.17
CA HIS A 46 -9.16 2.63 8.83
C HIS A 46 -7.64 2.52 8.62
N PRO A 47 -7.15 2.61 7.36
CA PRO A 47 -5.72 2.64 7.09
C PRO A 47 -5.06 3.88 7.72
N ARG A 48 -3.76 3.82 8.00
CA ARG A 48 -2.99 5.00 8.41
C ARG A 48 -3.01 6.06 7.32
N GLU A 49 -3.25 7.31 7.70
CA GLU A 49 -3.51 8.35 6.72
C GLU A 49 -2.22 9.09 6.35
N TYR A 50 -1.73 8.87 5.12
CA TYR A 50 -0.69 9.68 4.52
C TYR A 50 -1.32 10.72 3.60
N ARG A 51 -0.84 11.96 3.64
CA ARG A 51 -1.32 13.03 2.74
C ARG A 51 -0.18 13.64 1.96
N PHE A 52 -0.45 13.95 0.69
CA PHE A 52 0.33 14.88 -0.11
C PHE A 52 -0.33 16.26 -0.08
N ASN A 53 0.38 17.27 0.41
CA ASN A 53 -0.12 18.64 0.46
C ASN A 53 0.26 19.41 -0.82
N GLY A 54 -0.71 19.59 -1.72
CA GLY A 54 -0.52 20.33 -2.96
C GLY A 54 -0.25 21.83 -2.79
N GLN A 55 -0.38 22.41 -1.59
CA GLN A 55 -0.04 23.83 -1.37
C GLN A 55 1.46 24.04 -1.18
N ASN A 56 2.14 23.12 -0.50
CA ASN A 56 3.56 23.26 -0.13
C ASN A 56 4.45 22.10 -0.60
N GLY A 57 3.87 21.08 -1.24
CA GLY A 57 4.58 19.92 -1.77
C GLY A 57 5.05 18.93 -0.71
N GLN A 58 4.61 19.04 0.54
CA GLN A 58 5.06 18.16 1.63
C GLN A 58 4.17 16.92 1.77
N PHE A 59 4.77 15.85 2.28
CA PHE A 59 4.04 14.68 2.76
C PHE A 59 3.89 14.76 4.27
N ASN A 60 2.75 14.30 4.78
CA ASN A 60 2.51 14.22 6.22
C ASN A 60 1.70 12.98 6.60
N LEU A 61 1.78 12.62 7.87
CA LEU A 61 0.94 11.61 8.50
C LEU A 61 -0.17 12.29 9.30
N TYR A 62 -1.41 11.84 9.09
CA TYR A 62 -2.64 12.33 9.74
C TYR A 62 -2.90 13.83 9.59
N GLY A 63 -2.40 14.46 8.53
CA GLY A 63 -2.58 15.90 8.31
C GLY A 63 -1.61 16.80 9.09
N GLU A 64 -0.84 16.25 10.03
CA GLU A 64 -0.11 17.06 11.02
C GLU A 64 1.41 16.81 10.98
N ARG A 65 1.82 15.54 11.00
CA ARG A 65 3.23 15.19 11.15
C ARG A 65 3.93 15.14 9.80
N ILE A 66 4.67 16.19 9.46
CA ILE A 66 5.50 16.24 8.24
C ILE A 66 6.48 15.07 8.24
N LEU A 67 6.57 14.36 7.11
CA LEU A 67 7.54 13.29 6.92
C LEU A 67 8.92 13.87 6.65
N THR A 68 9.92 13.38 7.38
CA THR A 68 11.31 13.86 7.27
C THR A 68 12.28 12.74 6.92
N ASP A 69 13.41 13.10 6.33
CA ASP A 69 14.56 12.23 6.17
C ASP A 69 15.27 11.97 7.51
N SER A 70 16.36 11.19 7.48
CA SER A 70 17.13 10.81 8.66
C SER A 70 17.83 11.98 9.37
N ILE A 71 17.93 13.15 8.74
CA ILE A 71 18.52 14.37 9.31
C ILE A 71 17.44 15.40 9.68
N GLY A 72 16.16 15.04 9.65
CA GLY A 72 15.04 15.86 10.08
C GLY A 72 14.55 16.89 9.07
N LYS A 73 14.96 16.81 7.79
CA LYS A 73 14.43 17.69 6.73
C LYS A 73 13.21 17.06 6.07
N PRO A 74 12.21 17.86 5.63
CA PRO A 74 11.07 17.31 4.89
C PRO A 74 11.54 16.48 3.69
N ILE A 75 10.96 15.29 3.53
CA ILE A 75 11.29 14.43 2.39
C ILE A 75 10.92 15.13 1.08
N THR A 76 11.74 14.94 0.05
CA THR A 76 11.55 15.52 -1.28
C THR A 76 11.00 14.53 -2.30
N GLU A 77 10.88 13.27 -1.92
CA GLU A 77 10.22 12.21 -2.66
C GLU A 77 9.66 11.17 -1.70
N PHE A 78 8.63 10.45 -2.13
CA PHE A 78 7.99 9.38 -1.36
C PHE A 78 7.85 8.14 -2.24
N SER A 79 8.44 7.02 -1.81
CA SER A 79 8.41 5.75 -2.54
C SER A 79 7.64 4.69 -1.77
N PHE A 80 6.75 3.99 -2.45
CA PHE A 80 5.95 2.90 -1.87
C PHE A 80 5.55 1.89 -2.95
N GLN A 81 5.20 0.68 -2.53
CA GLN A 81 4.59 -0.32 -3.39
C GLN A 81 3.10 -0.42 -3.06
N PRO A 82 2.20 -0.11 -4.01
CA PRO A 82 0.77 -0.32 -3.79
C PRO A 82 0.47 -1.79 -3.53
N ILE A 83 -0.41 -2.06 -2.56
CA ILE A 83 -1.01 -3.37 -2.35
C ILE A 83 -2.40 -3.43 -3.00
N ALA A 84 -3.09 -2.29 -3.02
CA ALA A 84 -4.34 -2.05 -3.73
C ALA A 84 -4.43 -0.58 -4.13
N TYR A 85 -5.32 -0.27 -5.07
CA TYR A 85 -5.62 1.11 -5.44
C TYR A 85 -7.02 1.21 -6.04
N ARG A 86 -7.59 2.42 -5.95
CA ARG A 86 -8.85 2.75 -6.63
C ARG A 86 -8.76 4.12 -7.27
N ILE A 87 -9.43 4.29 -8.40
CA ILE A 87 -9.64 5.58 -9.05
C ILE A 87 -11.14 5.79 -9.16
N PHE A 88 -11.63 6.91 -8.63
CA PHE A 88 -13.07 7.19 -8.52
C PHE A 88 -13.34 8.69 -8.61
N GLU A 89 -14.60 9.06 -8.83
CA GLU A 89 -15.02 10.46 -8.91
C GLU A 89 -15.96 10.81 -7.76
N ASP A 90 -15.57 11.75 -6.92
CA ASP A 90 -16.35 12.15 -5.75
C ASP A 90 -16.04 13.59 -5.30
N THR A 91 -16.88 14.10 -4.40
CA THR A 91 -16.76 15.41 -3.75
C THR A 91 -16.25 15.22 -2.32
N LEU A 92 -14.93 15.22 -2.15
CA LEU A 92 -14.29 14.97 -0.84
C LEU A 92 -13.79 16.25 -0.17
N PHE A 93 -13.53 16.16 1.14
CA PHE A 93 -12.86 17.21 1.94
C PHE A 93 -13.51 18.59 1.83
N THR A 94 -14.84 18.66 1.89
CA THR A 94 -15.64 19.90 1.84
C THR A 94 -15.47 20.72 0.56
N ARG A 95 -14.93 20.12 -0.51
CA ARG A 95 -14.84 20.76 -1.82
C ARG A 95 -16.24 20.87 -2.43
N SER A 96 -16.44 21.85 -3.29
CA SER A 96 -17.72 22.07 -3.97
C SER A 96 -17.84 21.34 -5.30
N GLU A 97 -16.72 20.88 -5.85
CA GLU A 97 -16.65 20.26 -7.17
C GLU A 97 -16.33 18.77 -7.05
N ARG A 98 -16.93 18.00 -7.95
CA ARG A 98 -16.62 16.58 -8.12
C ARG A 98 -15.28 16.47 -8.85
N GLU A 99 -14.35 15.74 -8.25
CA GLU A 99 -13.00 15.57 -8.77
C GLU A 99 -12.70 14.08 -8.98
N VAL A 100 -11.76 13.78 -9.88
CA VAL A 100 -11.18 12.42 -9.98
C VAL A 100 -10.14 12.27 -8.88
N TRP A 101 -10.26 11.20 -8.12
CA TRP A 101 -9.37 10.79 -7.04
C TRP A 101 -8.67 9.49 -7.39
N ALA A 102 -7.39 9.39 -7.04
CA ALA A 102 -6.66 8.13 -6.99
C ALA A 102 -6.23 7.89 -5.55
N GLU A 103 -6.62 6.76 -4.98
CA GLU A 103 -6.21 6.32 -3.67
C GLU A 103 -5.36 5.06 -3.78
N PHE A 104 -4.21 5.08 -3.13
CA PHE A 104 -3.33 3.94 -2.99
C PHE A 104 -3.37 3.43 -1.56
N PHE A 105 -3.41 2.10 -1.42
CA PHE A 105 -3.13 1.42 -0.17
C PHE A 105 -1.73 0.81 -0.25
N PHE A 106 -0.95 0.87 0.82
CA PHE A 106 0.40 0.33 0.88
C PHE A 106 0.76 -0.09 2.30
N ILE A 107 1.87 -0.82 2.46
CA ILE A 107 2.44 -1.15 3.76
C ILE A 107 3.52 -0.12 4.10
N ASP A 108 3.37 0.58 5.21
CA ASP A 108 4.35 1.56 5.67
C ASP A 108 5.57 0.92 6.36
N ALA A 109 6.51 1.76 6.80
CA ALA A 109 7.74 1.29 7.45
C ALA A 109 7.52 0.60 8.80
N ASP A 110 6.35 0.78 9.43
CA ASP A 110 5.97 0.12 10.67
C ASP A 110 5.07 -1.10 10.41
N HIS A 111 5.08 -1.62 9.17
CA HIS A 111 4.26 -2.75 8.74
C HIS A 111 2.75 -2.52 8.91
N CYS A 112 2.29 -1.28 8.83
CA CYS A 112 0.87 -0.95 8.90
C CYS A 112 0.31 -0.67 7.51
N VAL A 113 -0.94 -1.07 7.27
CA VAL A 113 -1.68 -0.63 6.07
C VAL A 113 -1.94 0.87 6.17
N ALA A 114 -1.54 1.58 5.13
CA ALA A 114 -1.62 3.02 4.99
C ALA A 114 -2.29 3.40 3.67
N SER A 115 -2.86 4.59 3.60
CA SER A 115 -3.50 5.15 2.41
C SER A 115 -2.88 6.48 2.01
N LEU A 116 -2.72 6.72 0.71
CA LEU A 116 -2.28 8.00 0.15
C LEU A 116 -3.14 8.37 -1.05
N MET A 117 -3.73 9.57 -1.02
CA MET A 117 -4.66 10.05 -2.04
C MET A 117 -4.09 11.21 -2.88
N PHE A 118 -4.48 11.22 -4.15
CA PHE A 118 -4.21 12.28 -5.13
C PHE A 118 -5.49 12.67 -5.84
N ASN A 119 -5.54 13.91 -6.32
CA ASN A 119 -6.64 14.42 -7.15
C ASN A 119 -6.13 15.26 -8.34
N ASN A 120 -7.04 15.63 -9.22
CA ASN A 120 -6.84 16.62 -10.30
C ASN A 120 -5.58 16.36 -11.15
N THR A 121 -4.70 17.35 -11.28
CA THR A 121 -3.51 17.28 -12.13
C THR A 121 -2.57 16.14 -11.73
N SER A 122 -2.49 15.81 -10.43
CA SER A 122 -1.71 14.64 -9.98
C SER A 122 -2.29 13.33 -10.51
N VAL A 123 -3.62 13.20 -10.57
CA VAL A 123 -4.26 12.01 -11.19
C VAL A 123 -4.02 11.98 -12.70
N SER A 124 -4.00 13.14 -13.37
CA SER A 124 -3.61 13.19 -14.79
C SER A 124 -2.17 12.69 -15.02
N GLU A 125 -1.24 13.02 -14.13
CA GLU A 125 0.13 12.50 -14.19
C GLU A 125 0.20 10.99 -13.91
N LEU A 126 -0.63 10.49 -13.01
CA LEU A 126 -0.76 9.06 -12.77
C LEU A 126 -1.23 8.33 -14.03
N TYR A 127 -2.26 8.82 -14.73
CA TYR A 127 -2.73 8.21 -15.98
C TYR A 127 -1.64 8.18 -17.07
N ARG A 128 -0.82 9.23 -17.17
CA ARG A 128 0.33 9.27 -18.09
C ARG A 128 1.34 8.17 -17.79
N MET A 129 1.56 7.86 -16.50
CA MET A 129 2.42 6.75 -16.08
C MET A 129 1.75 5.37 -16.29
N MET A 130 0.43 5.26 -16.10
CA MET A 130 -0.30 4.00 -16.26
C MET A 130 -0.27 3.46 -17.69
N GLN A 131 -0.22 4.34 -18.70
CA GLN A 131 -0.22 3.92 -20.10
C GLN A 131 0.96 2.99 -20.46
N PRO A 132 2.24 3.34 -20.25
CA PRO A 132 3.35 2.41 -20.51
C PRO A 132 3.30 1.16 -19.63
N VAL A 133 2.93 1.28 -18.35
CA VAL A 133 2.77 0.15 -17.42
C VAL A 133 1.78 -0.90 -17.95
N PHE A 134 0.66 -0.44 -18.52
CA PHE A 134 -0.34 -1.32 -19.13
C PHE A 134 0.26 -2.13 -20.29
N TYR A 135 1.07 -1.51 -21.14
CA TYR A 135 1.73 -2.20 -22.26
C TYR A 135 2.87 -3.14 -21.81
N GLU A 136 3.36 -3.01 -20.57
CA GLU A 136 4.24 -4.00 -19.93
C GLU A 136 3.48 -5.21 -19.35
N ARG A 137 2.15 -5.26 -19.48
CA ARG A 137 1.27 -6.26 -18.82
C ARG A 137 1.41 -6.28 -17.30
N LYS A 138 1.63 -5.11 -16.70
CA LYS A 138 1.70 -4.91 -15.25
C LYS A 138 0.53 -4.05 -14.75
N THR A 139 0.28 -4.15 -13.47
CA THR A 139 -0.62 -3.28 -12.69
C THR A 139 0.20 -2.36 -11.79
N LEU A 140 -0.42 -1.35 -11.19
CA LEU A 140 0.27 -0.47 -10.24
C LEU A 140 0.78 -1.23 -9.00
N CYS A 141 0.15 -2.35 -8.62
CA CYS A 141 0.59 -3.19 -7.50
C CYS A 141 1.85 -4.01 -7.81
N ASP A 142 2.24 -4.13 -9.08
CA ASP A 142 3.47 -4.81 -9.50
C ASP A 142 4.69 -3.86 -9.45
N LEU A 143 4.52 -2.62 -8.99
CA LEU A 143 5.51 -1.55 -9.07
C LEU A 143 5.87 -0.98 -7.70
N ILE A 144 7.10 -0.48 -7.59
CA ILE A 144 7.45 0.52 -6.60
C ILE A 144 7.31 1.88 -7.27
N ILE A 145 6.33 2.66 -6.81
CA ILE A 145 6.02 4.01 -7.31
C ILE A 145 6.79 5.02 -6.46
N THR A 146 7.45 5.97 -7.12
CA THR A 146 8.09 7.12 -6.49
C THR A 146 7.38 8.39 -6.90
N ILE A 147 7.08 9.23 -5.91
CA ILE A 147 6.37 10.49 -6.10
C ILE A 147 7.30 11.64 -5.76
N LYS A 148 7.45 12.56 -6.70
CA LYS A 148 8.22 13.79 -6.51
C LYS A 148 7.29 15.02 -6.64
N PRO A 149 7.21 15.88 -5.62
CA PRO A 149 6.49 17.15 -5.72
C PRO A 149 7.14 18.08 -6.74
N GLU A 150 6.35 18.65 -7.64
CA GLU A 150 6.80 19.68 -8.59
C GLU A 150 5.94 20.93 -8.45
N LYS A 151 6.58 22.08 -8.24
CA LYS A 151 5.90 23.37 -8.23
C LYS A 151 5.54 23.78 -9.66
N VAL A 152 4.28 24.04 -9.90
CA VAL A 152 3.74 24.55 -11.16
C VAL A 152 3.05 25.89 -10.93
N THR A 153 3.01 26.72 -11.96
CA THR A 153 2.36 28.03 -11.97
C THR A 153 1.13 28.02 -12.88
N SER A 154 0.10 28.77 -12.50
CA SER A 154 -1.09 28.92 -13.35
C SER A 154 -0.72 29.63 -14.64
N LYS A 155 -1.20 29.10 -15.76
CA LYS A 155 -1.09 29.76 -17.08
C LYS A 155 -1.95 31.03 -17.17
N MET A 156 -3.00 31.14 -16.34
CA MET A 156 -3.93 32.27 -16.35
C MET A 156 -3.56 33.35 -15.32
N ASP A 157 -2.79 33.00 -14.30
CA ASP A 157 -2.40 33.90 -13.19
C ASP A 157 -1.02 33.51 -12.69
N SER A 158 0.03 34.20 -13.16
CA SER A 158 1.42 33.89 -12.84
C SER A 158 1.76 34.02 -11.35
N GLY A 159 0.90 34.68 -10.54
CA GLY A 159 1.04 34.76 -9.09
C GLY A 159 0.58 33.51 -8.35
N LYS A 160 -0.21 32.64 -8.99
CA LYS A 160 -0.72 31.40 -8.39
C LYS A 160 0.16 30.21 -8.72
N SER A 161 0.61 29.52 -7.69
CA SER A 161 1.39 28.29 -7.82
C SER A 161 0.91 27.23 -6.84
N TRP A 162 1.03 25.97 -7.23
CA TRP A 162 0.77 24.81 -6.38
C TRP A 162 1.77 23.70 -6.72
N TYR A 163 1.74 22.62 -5.96
CA TYR A 163 2.54 21.43 -6.19
C TYR A 163 1.67 20.30 -6.75
N ILE A 164 2.19 19.63 -7.76
CA ILE A 164 1.63 18.40 -8.32
C ILE A 164 2.55 17.22 -8.01
N ALA A 165 2.00 16.01 -8.03
CA ALA A 165 2.75 14.78 -7.89
C ALA A 165 3.26 14.32 -9.26
N ARG A 166 4.58 14.23 -9.43
CA ARG A 166 5.21 13.53 -10.57
C ARG A 166 5.50 12.09 -10.18
N PHE A 167 5.04 11.17 -11.00
CA PHE A 167 5.19 9.74 -10.75
C PHE A 167 6.30 9.15 -11.62
N SER A 168 7.14 8.34 -11.00
CA SER A 168 8.06 7.41 -11.66
C SER A 168 7.92 6.03 -11.03
N TYR A 169 8.43 5.00 -11.69
CA TYR A 169 8.29 3.64 -11.20
C TYR A 169 9.48 2.76 -11.55
N ARG A 170 9.61 1.68 -10.77
CA ARG A 170 10.38 0.48 -11.10
C ARG A 170 9.54 -0.76 -10.76
N SER A 171 9.94 -1.93 -11.26
CA SER A 171 9.28 -3.18 -10.89
C SER A 171 9.48 -3.46 -9.40
N GLY A 172 8.43 -3.96 -8.73
CA GLY A 172 8.53 -4.51 -7.39
C GLY A 172 9.11 -5.92 -7.38
N GLU A 173 9.55 -6.36 -6.21
CA GLU A 173 10.04 -7.73 -6.02
C GLU A 173 8.88 -8.74 -6.08
N ILE A 174 9.09 -9.86 -6.77
CA ILE A 174 8.03 -10.86 -7.03
C ILE A 174 7.43 -11.38 -5.71
N GLU A 175 8.25 -11.59 -4.69
CA GLU A 175 7.78 -12.11 -3.40
C GLU A 175 6.90 -11.09 -2.67
N ASN A 176 7.26 -9.80 -2.71
CA ASN A 176 6.44 -8.73 -2.14
C ASN A 176 5.12 -8.60 -2.89
N VAL A 177 5.15 -8.61 -4.23
CA VAL A 177 3.94 -8.57 -5.07
C VAL A 177 2.97 -9.68 -4.68
N ARG A 178 3.49 -10.91 -4.52
CA ARG A 178 2.68 -12.07 -4.13
C ARG A 178 2.09 -11.88 -2.73
N GLN A 179 2.92 -11.52 -1.76
CA GLN A 179 2.50 -11.32 -0.38
C GLN A 179 1.42 -10.25 -0.25
N TYR A 180 1.62 -9.10 -0.90
CA TYR A 180 0.68 -7.99 -0.90
C TYR A 180 -0.63 -8.33 -1.60
N ARG A 181 -0.57 -9.05 -2.73
CA ARG A 181 -1.77 -9.49 -3.45
C ARG A 181 -2.60 -10.49 -2.65
N ASP A 182 -1.95 -11.44 -1.98
CA ASP A 182 -2.63 -12.40 -1.12
C ASP A 182 -3.28 -11.69 0.09
N PHE A 183 -2.58 -10.73 0.70
CA PHE A 183 -3.12 -9.93 1.79
C PHE A 183 -4.32 -9.07 1.36
N ALA A 184 -4.18 -8.30 0.27
CA ALA A 184 -5.24 -7.40 -0.21
C ALA A 184 -6.52 -8.17 -0.58
N ARG A 185 -6.39 -9.36 -1.18
CA ARG A 185 -7.54 -10.22 -1.51
C ARG A 185 -8.30 -10.66 -0.27
N ASP A 186 -7.61 -11.04 0.80
CA ASP A 186 -8.22 -11.59 2.00
C ASP A 186 -8.82 -10.49 2.91
N HIS A 187 -8.38 -9.24 2.75
CA HIS A 187 -8.83 -8.08 3.52
C HIS A 187 -9.68 -7.07 2.73
N HIS A 188 -10.16 -7.46 1.55
CA HIS A 188 -11.08 -6.67 0.69
C HIS A 188 -10.61 -5.23 0.41
N LEU A 189 -9.30 -5.05 0.19
CA LEU A 189 -8.69 -3.78 -0.18
C LEU A 189 -8.84 -3.45 -1.68
#